data_AF-A0A8J2I1C6-F1
#
_entry.id   AF-A0A8J2I1C6-F1
#
_cell.length_a   1.000
_cell.length_b   1.000
_cell.length_c   1.000
_cell.angle_alpha   90.00
_cell.angle_beta   90.00
_cell.angle_gamma   90.00
#
_symmetry.space_group_name_H-M   'P 1'
#
loop_
_entity.id
_entity.type
_entity.pdbx_description
1 polymer ?
#
loop_
_entity_poly.entity_id
_entity_poly.type
_entity_poly.pdbx_seq_one_letter_code
_entity_poly.pdbx_strand_id
1 'polypeptide(L)'
;MEQRSILDFLKKPDSARSASSRPQQSRSGPYRRNNINAREHYSSSKYRAPDRRRNMSLRLVADETKEVLPDIRAGLPSEFDVEWSCLESLDHPDSAPLPVECCPALMTPCIIRVLNMDSFDAAIQLDPSHTVRQHVTKKRLNTNKENGKPAIDLNVKTDTPMEDVATPEKVEEKGQQPEVKTQESEIKKQPKDATTSEKVTPVAVLNLASERSPGGGWQKGALAQEECLCYRSSLYLSLDRKFYPIPTLSAIYSPNVVLIRESMSNGHKLLIGVQSHDLPAVSVISVAALRLPDLSDDGKTFGNPGARCHTKKNIRLILRVAARHGHRKLVLGALGCGVFGNPPRDVANCFLEVFREAEFQGGWWEKIVFAVLDNVNGPDGGKDGKGNFGQFYQVLNGQVV
;
A
#
# COMPACT_ATOMS: atom_id res chain seq x y z
N MET A 1 28.91 11.10 -19.21
CA MET A 1 27.76 10.34 -19.74
C MET A 1 26.56 11.29 -19.70
N GLU A 2 26.02 11.71 -20.85
CA GLU A 2 24.99 12.76 -20.88
C GLU A 2 23.62 12.22 -20.46
N GLN A 3 23.06 12.77 -19.38
CA GLN A 3 21.68 12.50 -18.96
C GLN A 3 20.70 13.16 -19.95
N ARG A 4 20.05 12.35 -20.80
CA ARG A 4 18.98 12.85 -21.68
C ARG A 4 17.69 13.08 -20.88
N SER A 5 17.12 14.29 -20.98
CA SER A 5 15.88 14.65 -20.28
C SER A 5 14.70 13.82 -20.76
N ILE A 6 13.90 13.28 -19.83
CA ILE A 6 12.76 12.42 -20.17
C ILE A 6 11.49 13.19 -20.59
N LEU A 7 11.50 14.53 -20.51
CA LEU A 7 10.32 15.35 -20.84
C LEU A 7 9.88 15.27 -22.32
N ASP A 8 10.79 14.91 -23.22
CA ASP A 8 10.46 14.67 -24.63
C ASP A 8 9.70 13.36 -24.87
N PHE A 9 9.68 12.44 -23.90
CA PHE A 9 9.03 11.13 -24.01
C PHE A 9 7.50 11.18 -23.77
N LEU A 10 6.98 12.29 -23.22
CA LEU A 10 5.55 12.46 -22.94
C LEU A 10 4.81 13.26 -24.03
N LYS A 11 5.52 13.94 -24.94
CA LYS A 11 4.91 14.64 -26.08
C LYS A 11 4.51 13.65 -27.18
N LYS A 12 3.27 13.76 -27.66
CA LYS A 12 2.85 13.10 -28.91
C LYS A 12 3.52 13.82 -30.09
N PRO A 13 3.81 13.11 -31.20
CA PRO A 13 4.22 13.78 -32.43
C PRO A 13 3.03 14.59 -33.01
N ASP A 14 3.31 15.81 -33.47
CA ASP A 14 2.32 16.66 -34.11
C ASP A 14 1.73 16.01 -35.37
N SER A 15 0.40 16.02 -35.48
CA SER A 15 -0.32 15.53 -36.64
C SER A 15 -0.33 16.56 -37.78
N ALA A 16 0.87 16.91 -38.27
CA ALA A 16 1.08 17.80 -39.39
C ALA A 16 1.79 17.05 -40.54
N ARG A 17 1.03 16.25 -41.30
CA ARG A 17 1.43 15.87 -42.66
C ARG A 17 0.30 16.16 -43.64
N SER A 18 0.65 16.98 -44.63
CA SER A 18 -0.19 17.50 -45.70
C SER A 18 -0.95 16.42 -46.45
N ALA A 19 -2.21 16.70 -46.80
CA ALA A 19 -2.97 15.90 -47.74
C ALA A 19 -2.29 15.88 -49.12
N SER A 20 -2.03 14.68 -49.66
CA SER A 20 -1.72 14.49 -51.07
C SER A 20 -2.77 13.57 -51.69
N SER A 21 -3.50 14.14 -52.65
CA SER A 21 -4.61 13.49 -53.35
C SER A 21 -4.15 12.35 -54.27
N ARG A 22 -4.87 11.23 -54.25
CA ARG A 22 -4.92 10.27 -55.37
C ARG A 22 -6.38 9.87 -55.67
N PRO A 23 -6.72 9.61 -56.95
CA PRO A 23 -8.10 9.69 -57.42
C PRO A 23 -8.93 8.43 -57.17
N GLN A 24 -10.24 8.62 -57.16
CA GLN A 24 -11.25 7.55 -57.09
C GLN A 24 -11.21 6.67 -58.35
N GLN A 25 -11.45 5.37 -58.18
CA GLN A 25 -12.02 4.52 -59.22
C GLN A 25 -13.26 3.81 -58.68
N SER A 26 -14.38 4.03 -59.37
CA SER A 26 -15.69 3.46 -59.09
C SER A 26 -15.84 2.06 -59.67
N ARG A 27 -16.35 1.11 -58.89
CA ARG A 27 -17.09 -0.04 -59.43
C ARG A 27 -18.35 -0.32 -58.61
N SER A 28 -19.46 -0.42 -59.33
CA SER A 28 -20.81 -0.66 -58.84
C SER A 28 -21.19 -2.14 -58.82
N GLY A 29 -21.94 -2.58 -57.81
CA GLY A 29 -22.59 -3.90 -57.76
C GLY A 29 -23.65 -3.94 -56.64
N PRO A 30 -24.84 -4.56 -56.81
CA PRO A 30 -26.02 -4.19 -56.00
C PRO A 30 -26.60 -5.28 -55.07
N TYR A 31 -27.54 -4.84 -54.21
CA TYR A 31 -28.49 -5.62 -53.39
C TYR A 31 -27.98 -6.51 -52.23
N ARG A 32 -28.22 -6.06 -50.98
CA ARG A 32 -29.44 -6.44 -50.21
C ARG A 32 -29.61 -5.55 -48.95
N ARG A 33 -30.84 -5.49 -48.42
CA ARG A 33 -31.28 -4.62 -47.31
C ARG A 33 -31.65 -5.48 -46.09
N ASN A 34 -31.64 -4.85 -44.91
CA ASN A 34 -32.00 -5.39 -43.58
C ASN A 34 -30.88 -6.28 -42.97
N ASN A 35 -30.62 -6.27 -41.66
CA ASN A 35 -31.50 -5.86 -40.57
C ASN A 35 -30.80 -4.98 -39.51
N ILE A 36 -31.58 -4.12 -38.84
CA ILE A 36 -31.09 -3.24 -37.77
C ILE A 36 -30.93 -4.05 -36.49
N ASN A 37 -29.76 -3.96 -35.85
CA ASN A 37 -29.61 -4.23 -34.42
C ASN A 37 -28.50 -3.34 -33.87
N ALA A 38 -28.86 -2.38 -33.04
CA ALA A 38 -27.93 -1.46 -32.41
C ALA A 38 -27.14 -2.21 -31.31
N ARG A 39 -25.96 -2.71 -31.67
CA ARG A 39 -24.90 -2.98 -30.69
C ARG A 39 -24.05 -1.73 -30.58
N GLU A 40 -24.35 -0.90 -29.60
CA GLU A 40 -23.46 0.21 -29.24
C GLU A 40 -22.08 -0.35 -28.92
N HIS A 41 -21.07 0.16 -29.62
CA HIS A 41 -19.70 -0.23 -29.40
C HIS A 41 -19.22 0.29 -28.04
N TYR A 42 -19.30 -0.55 -27.01
CA TYR A 42 -18.39 -0.42 -25.87
C TYR A 42 -16.96 -0.45 -26.44
N SER A 43 -16.33 0.72 -26.50
CA SER A 43 -14.95 0.87 -26.94
C SER A 43 -14.08 0.06 -25.99
N SER A 44 -13.65 -1.12 -26.43
CA SER A 44 -12.72 -1.94 -25.67
C SER A 44 -11.52 -1.09 -25.22
N SER A 45 -11.13 -1.28 -23.96
CA SER A 45 -9.89 -0.70 -23.44
C SER A 45 -8.76 -1.12 -24.37
N LYS A 46 -8.29 -0.18 -25.21
CA LYS A 46 -7.33 -0.51 -26.26
C LYS A 46 -6.05 -0.93 -25.59
N TYR A 47 -5.73 -2.23 -25.66
CA TYR A 47 -4.39 -2.74 -25.48
C TYR A 47 -3.46 -1.90 -26.38
N ARG A 48 -2.78 -0.92 -25.78
CA ARG A 48 -1.88 -0.03 -26.51
C ARG A 48 -0.71 -0.91 -26.94
N ALA A 49 -0.63 -1.18 -28.25
CA ALA A 49 0.38 -2.06 -28.81
C ALA A 49 1.78 -1.69 -28.29
N PRO A 50 2.66 -2.67 -27.99
CA PRO A 50 3.94 -2.39 -27.37
C PRO A 50 4.74 -1.34 -28.14
N ASP A 51 4.93 -0.18 -27.54
CA ASP A 51 5.80 0.86 -28.07
C ASP A 51 7.25 0.36 -27.95
N ARG A 52 7.75 -0.24 -29.04
CA ARG A 52 9.07 -0.88 -29.05
C ARG A 52 10.18 0.08 -28.63
N ARG A 53 10.07 1.39 -28.93
CA ARG A 53 11.09 2.38 -28.56
C ARG A 53 11.04 2.62 -27.05
N ARG A 54 9.87 2.92 -26.50
CA ARG A 54 9.69 3.12 -25.06
C ARG A 54 10.10 1.88 -24.26
N ASN A 55 9.70 0.69 -24.69
CA ASN A 55 10.05 -0.56 -24.01
C ASN A 55 11.58 -0.82 -24.06
N MET A 56 12.27 -0.49 -25.16
CA MET A 56 13.74 -0.53 -25.20
C MET A 56 14.37 0.47 -24.24
N SER A 57 13.86 1.70 -24.13
CA SER A 57 14.34 2.68 -23.14
C SER A 57 14.13 2.22 -21.70
N LEU A 58 12.95 1.67 -21.38
CA LEU A 58 12.66 1.12 -20.05
C LEU A 58 13.51 -0.11 -19.71
N ARG A 59 13.91 -0.91 -20.72
CA ARG A 59 14.90 -1.98 -20.52
C ARG A 59 16.28 -1.43 -20.17
N LEU A 60 16.75 -0.37 -20.84
CA LEU A 60 18.01 0.29 -20.47
C LEU A 60 17.96 0.87 -19.04
N VAL A 61 16.83 1.43 -18.63
CA VAL A 61 16.60 1.84 -17.22
C VAL A 61 16.66 0.63 -16.28
N ALA A 62 16.11 -0.52 -16.66
CA ALA A 62 16.22 -1.76 -15.88
C ALA A 62 17.68 -2.21 -15.72
N ASP A 63 18.45 -2.13 -16.80
CA ASP A 63 19.85 -2.52 -16.85
C ASP A 63 20.71 -1.58 -15.99
N GLU A 64 20.59 -0.26 -16.14
CA GLU A 64 21.24 0.77 -15.29
C GLU A 64 20.86 0.59 -13.80
N THR A 65 19.59 0.30 -13.52
CA THR A 65 19.11 0.09 -12.13
C THR A 65 19.75 -1.14 -11.48
N LYS A 66 19.94 -2.25 -12.23
CA LYS A 66 20.66 -3.43 -11.71
C LYS A 66 22.15 -3.17 -11.55
N GLU A 67 22.74 -2.33 -12.41
CA GLU A 67 24.16 -1.99 -12.38
C GLU A 67 24.54 -1.21 -11.11
N VAL A 68 23.70 -0.27 -10.65
CA VAL A 68 23.98 0.54 -9.46
C VAL A 68 23.58 -0.12 -8.13
N LEU A 69 22.67 -1.09 -8.12
CA LEU A 69 22.18 -1.70 -6.88
C LEU A 69 23.25 -2.37 -6.00
N PRO A 70 24.28 -3.06 -6.53
CA PRO A 70 25.41 -3.58 -5.75
C PRO A 70 26.16 -2.50 -4.96
N ASP A 71 26.47 -1.36 -5.59
CA ASP A 71 27.19 -0.25 -4.96
C ASP A 71 26.33 0.44 -3.90
N ILE A 72 25.05 0.66 -4.21
CA ILE A 72 24.07 1.16 -3.23
C ILE A 72 24.06 0.25 -2.00
N ARG A 73 23.92 -1.08 -2.20
CA ARG A 73 23.92 -2.10 -1.14
C ARG A 73 25.20 -2.08 -0.31
N ALA A 74 26.37 -1.97 -0.94
CA ALA A 74 27.65 -1.93 -0.24
C ALA A 74 27.78 -0.73 0.71
N GLY A 75 27.08 0.38 0.43
CA GLY A 75 26.99 1.55 1.29
C GLY A 75 25.90 1.53 2.38
N LEU A 76 25.07 0.48 2.46
CA LEU A 76 24.00 0.38 3.47
C LEU A 76 24.52 -0.17 4.81
N PRO A 77 23.94 0.24 5.95
CA PRO A 77 24.22 -0.39 7.24
C PRO A 77 23.80 -1.87 7.22
N SER A 78 24.58 -2.74 7.88
CA SER A 78 24.34 -4.19 7.91
C SER A 78 22.98 -4.60 8.49
N GLU A 79 22.33 -3.75 9.28
CA GLU A 79 21.01 -4.01 9.88
C GLU A 79 19.83 -3.68 8.94
N PHE A 80 20.11 -3.10 7.77
CA PHE A 80 19.17 -2.72 6.72
C PHE A 80 19.32 -3.64 5.50
N ASP A 81 18.95 -4.91 5.69
CA ASP A 81 19.01 -5.93 4.64
C ASP A 81 17.90 -5.71 3.59
N VAL A 82 18.30 -5.31 2.37
CA VAL A 82 17.42 -5.07 1.21
C VAL A 82 17.02 -6.33 0.44
N GLU A 83 17.61 -7.49 0.76
CA GLU A 83 17.22 -8.79 0.19
C GLU A 83 16.18 -9.51 1.07
N TRP A 84 16.07 -9.13 2.35
CA TRP A 84 15.12 -9.77 3.26
C TRP A 84 13.67 -9.45 2.92
N SER A 85 12.86 -10.51 2.89
CA SER A 85 11.41 -10.47 2.85
C SER A 85 10.82 -11.76 3.40
N CYS A 86 9.55 -11.71 3.82
CA CYS A 86 8.78 -12.87 4.26
C CYS A 86 7.47 -13.02 3.48
N LEU A 87 6.91 -14.22 3.50
CA LEU A 87 5.57 -14.50 2.98
C LEU A 87 4.57 -14.48 4.15
N GLU A 88 3.54 -13.67 4.02
CA GLU A 88 2.41 -13.54 4.93
C GLU A 88 1.17 -14.15 4.25
N SER A 89 0.35 -14.92 4.96
CA SER A 89 -0.83 -15.58 4.37
C SER A 89 -2.07 -15.48 5.25
N LEU A 90 -3.25 -15.31 4.62
CA LEU A 90 -4.52 -15.40 5.33
C LEU A 90 -4.96 -16.82 5.70
N ASP A 91 -4.34 -17.84 5.11
CA ASP A 91 -4.68 -19.23 5.41
C ASP A 91 -3.73 -19.84 6.48
N HIS A 92 -2.79 -19.06 7.02
CA HIS A 92 -1.95 -19.43 8.17
C HIS A 92 -2.77 -19.41 9.48
N PRO A 93 -2.54 -20.28 10.48
CA PRO A 93 -3.24 -20.22 11.77
C PRO A 93 -3.11 -18.86 12.48
N ASP A 94 -1.97 -18.17 12.35
CA ASP A 94 -1.76 -16.82 12.89
C ASP A 94 -2.40 -15.69 12.06
N SER A 95 -3.19 -16.03 11.03
CA SER A 95 -3.90 -15.04 10.19
C SER A 95 -5.10 -14.37 10.87
N ALA A 96 -5.39 -14.74 12.12
CA ALA A 96 -6.49 -14.25 12.93
C ALA A 96 -6.71 -12.73 12.84
N PRO A 97 -7.96 -12.25 12.97
CA PRO A 97 -8.26 -10.82 13.01
C PRO A 97 -7.34 -10.07 13.99
N LEU A 98 -6.96 -8.84 13.65
CA LEU A 98 -6.11 -8.02 14.50
C LEU A 98 -6.69 -7.95 15.94
N PRO A 99 -5.92 -8.32 16.97
CA PRO A 99 -6.35 -8.17 18.35
C PRO A 99 -6.58 -6.68 18.67
N VAL A 100 -7.63 -6.37 19.41
CA VAL A 100 -8.03 -4.98 19.72
C VAL A 100 -6.95 -4.28 20.55
N GLU A 101 -6.28 -5.03 21.42
CA GLU A 101 -5.14 -4.61 22.22
C GLU A 101 -3.88 -4.27 21.39
N CYS A 102 -3.80 -4.67 20.12
CA CYS A 102 -2.74 -4.25 19.21
C CYS A 102 -3.04 -2.92 18.51
N CYS A 103 -4.27 -2.40 18.63
CA CYS A 103 -4.64 -1.10 18.08
C CYS A 103 -3.97 0.02 18.89
N PRO A 104 -3.27 0.98 18.25
CA PRO A 104 -2.66 2.12 18.95
C PRO A 104 -3.66 3.14 19.49
N ALA A 105 -4.96 2.99 19.21
CA ALA A 105 -6.03 3.87 19.68
C ALA A 105 -5.83 5.37 19.34
N LEU A 106 -5.34 5.67 18.12
CA LEU A 106 -5.03 7.04 17.71
C LEU A 106 -6.28 7.92 17.75
N MET A 107 -6.24 8.97 18.58
CA MET A 107 -7.38 9.86 18.79
C MET A 107 -7.68 10.79 17.60
N THR A 108 -6.75 10.93 16.65
CA THR A 108 -6.94 11.75 15.45
C THR A 108 -7.55 10.91 14.33
N PRO A 109 -8.72 11.27 13.79
CA PRO A 109 -9.35 10.50 12.71
C PRO A 109 -8.49 10.50 11.44
N CYS A 110 -8.33 9.34 10.81
CA CYS A 110 -7.63 9.23 9.54
C CYS A 110 -8.58 9.60 8.40
N ILE A 111 -8.23 10.62 7.62
CA ILE A 111 -8.96 10.99 6.39
C ILE A 111 -8.21 10.44 5.19
N ILE A 112 -8.86 9.58 4.41
CA ILE A 112 -8.30 9.05 3.18
C ILE A 112 -8.14 10.16 2.14
N ARG A 113 -6.94 10.25 1.55
CA ARG A 113 -6.66 11.13 0.40
C ARG A 113 -6.44 10.27 -0.85
N VAL A 114 -7.00 10.69 -2.00
CA VAL A 114 -6.73 10.03 -3.28
C VAL A 114 -5.95 11.00 -4.17
N LEU A 115 -4.76 10.60 -4.62
CA LEU A 115 -3.80 11.45 -5.33
C LEU A 115 -3.44 10.85 -6.69
N ASN A 116 -3.48 11.67 -7.74
CA ASN A 116 -3.05 11.31 -9.10
C ASN A 116 -1.53 11.42 -9.21
N MET A 117 -0.81 10.46 -8.62
CA MET A 117 0.65 10.47 -8.54
C MET A 117 1.24 9.07 -8.39
N ASP A 118 2.57 8.98 -8.53
CA ASP A 118 3.36 7.78 -8.28
C ASP A 118 3.36 7.39 -6.78
N SER A 119 3.34 6.08 -6.50
CA SER A 119 3.26 5.54 -5.14
C SER A 119 4.47 5.90 -4.26
N PHE A 120 5.68 5.98 -4.81
CA PHE A 120 6.86 6.39 -4.05
C PHE A 120 6.91 7.90 -3.83
N ASP A 121 6.43 8.71 -4.77
CA ASP A 121 6.32 10.16 -4.55
C ASP A 121 5.27 10.47 -3.48
N ALA A 122 4.18 9.70 -3.43
CA ALA A 122 3.19 9.77 -2.35
C ALA A 122 3.79 9.37 -0.99
N ALA A 123 4.64 8.34 -0.96
CA ALA A 123 5.31 7.91 0.27
C ALA A 123 6.29 8.97 0.79
N ILE A 124 7.09 9.57 -0.10
CA ILE A 124 7.98 10.69 0.24
C ILE A 124 7.17 11.90 0.73
N GLN A 125 5.99 12.18 0.17
CA GLN A 125 5.13 13.27 0.70
C GLN A 125 4.53 12.97 2.08
N LEU A 126 4.34 11.70 2.46
CA LEU A 126 3.83 11.30 3.78
C LEU A 126 4.90 11.29 4.86
N ASP A 127 6.16 11.01 4.53
CA ASP A 127 7.28 11.10 5.46
C ASP A 127 8.58 11.50 4.72
N PRO A 128 8.74 12.80 4.37
CA PRO A 128 9.88 13.27 3.58
C PRO A 128 11.22 13.18 4.31
N SER A 129 11.18 12.88 5.61
CA SER A 129 12.36 12.74 6.46
C SER A 129 12.89 11.30 6.50
N HIS A 130 12.09 10.30 6.13
CA HIS A 130 12.42 8.90 6.42
C HIS A 130 13.46 8.32 5.46
N THR A 131 14.73 8.39 5.87
CA THR A 131 15.87 7.78 5.18
C THR A 131 16.29 6.45 5.81
N VAL A 132 17.18 5.71 5.14
CA VAL A 132 17.83 4.50 5.68
C VAL A 132 18.45 4.76 7.07
N ARG A 133 19.16 5.89 7.25
CA ARG A 133 19.75 6.32 8.53
C ARG A 133 18.67 6.42 9.60
N GLN A 134 17.56 7.10 9.31
CA GLN A 134 16.44 7.20 10.26
C GLN A 134 15.83 5.83 10.57
N HIS A 135 15.64 4.97 9.56
CA HIS A 135 15.10 3.62 9.75
C HIS A 135 15.95 2.83 10.75
N VAL A 136 17.27 2.79 10.56
CA VAL A 136 18.20 2.06 11.44
C VAL A 136 18.26 2.68 12.84
N THR A 137 18.33 4.01 12.97
CA THR A 137 18.33 4.68 14.29
C THR A 137 17.03 4.40 15.06
N LYS A 138 15.86 4.50 14.41
CA LYS A 138 14.56 4.19 15.01
C LYS A 138 14.49 2.70 15.43
N LYS A 139 14.95 1.78 14.58
CA LYS A 139 14.99 0.33 14.87
C LYS A 139 15.82 0.02 16.12
N ARG A 140 17.03 0.60 16.25
CA ARG A 140 17.89 0.45 17.46
C ARG A 140 17.25 1.04 18.73
N LEU A 141 16.56 2.17 18.63
CA LEU A 141 15.84 2.76 19.77
C LEU A 141 14.67 1.86 20.23
N ASN A 142 13.98 1.21 19.30
CA ASN A 142 12.88 0.30 19.62
C ASN A 142 13.38 -0.98 20.31
N THR A 143 14.44 -1.63 19.80
CA THR A 143 15.02 -2.83 20.43
C THR A 143 15.55 -2.57 21.83
N ASN A 144 16.15 -1.40 22.06
CA ASN A 144 16.66 -1.04 23.39
C ASN A 144 15.55 -0.79 24.42
N LYS A 145 14.36 -0.36 23.99
CA LYS A 145 13.17 -0.25 24.86
C LYS A 145 12.52 -1.61 25.14
N GLU A 146 12.49 -2.50 24.15
CA GLU A 146 11.96 -3.86 24.31
C GLU A 146 12.83 -4.70 25.29
N ASN A 147 14.16 -4.56 25.22
CA ASN A 147 15.12 -5.22 26.11
C ASN A 147 15.30 -4.52 27.48
N GLY A 148 14.68 -3.35 27.69
CA GLY A 148 14.85 -2.52 28.91
C GLY A 148 13.91 -2.87 30.07
N LYS A 149 13.12 -3.94 29.98
CA LYS A 149 12.30 -4.42 31.10
C LYS A 149 13.21 -5.16 32.10
N PRO A 150 13.19 -4.83 33.40
CA PRO A 150 14.01 -5.53 34.38
C PRO A 150 13.59 -7.00 34.47
N ALA A 151 14.56 -7.90 34.43
CA ALA A 151 14.34 -9.29 34.78
C ALA A 151 13.91 -9.35 36.26
N ILE A 152 12.79 -10.01 36.54
CA ILE A 152 12.37 -10.30 37.91
C ILE A 152 13.22 -11.49 38.35
N ASP A 153 14.33 -11.21 39.02
CA ASP A 153 15.31 -12.21 39.41
C ASP A 153 14.78 -13.06 40.58
N LEU A 154 14.15 -14.18 40.24
CA LEU A 154 13.60 -15.14 41.20
C LEU A 154 14.69 -16.06 41.74
N ASN A 155 15.48 -15.59 42.71
CA ASN A 155 16.08 -16.48 43.73
C ASN A 155 16.76 -15.72 44.90
N VAL A 156 16.09 -15.71 46.06
CA VAL A 156 16.75 -15.92 47.36
C VAL A 156 15.85 -16.83 48.20
N LYS A 157 16.40 -17.92 48.72
CA LYS A 157 15.81 -18.74 49.79
C LYS A 157 16.60 -18.53 51.08
N THR A 158 15.88 -18.59 52.21
CA THR A 158 16.24 -18.85 53.63
C THR A 158 15.54 -17.84 54.54
N ASP A 159 15.09 -18.12 55.77
CA ASP A 159 14.66 -19.36 56.45
C ASP A 159 13.65 -18.94 57.55
N THR A 160 12.76 -19.83 57.99
CA THR A 160 11.83 -19.64 59.14
C THR A 160 12.55 -19.87 60.50
N PRO A 161 12.05 -19.46 61.69
CA PRO A 161 10.72 -19.84 62.22
C PRO A 161 9.95 -18.86 63.17
N MET A 162 8.63 -19.15 63.29
CA MET A 162 7.70 -19.04 64.45
C MET A 162 7.66 -17.82 65.39
N GLU A 163 6.44 -17.31 65.63
CA GLU A 163 5.74 -17.45 66.93
C GLU A 163 4.20 -17.25 66.79
N ASP A 164 3.42 -17.74 67.77
CA ASP A 164 1.95 -17.87 67.75
C ASP A 164 1.18 -16.64 68.28
N VAL A 165 -0.15 -16.60 68.09
CA VAL A 165 -1.20 -16.56 69.16
C VAL A 165 -2.57 -16.00 68.68
N ALA A 166 -3.59 -16.86 68.77
CA ALA A 166 -5.02 -16.69 69.11
C ALA A 166 -5.93 -15.56 68.54
N THR A 167 -7.14 -16.02 68.19
CA THR A 167 -8.46 -15.33 68.06
C THR A 167 -9.10 -15.06 69.46
N PRO A 168 -10.30 -14.45 69.68
CA PRO A 168 -11.47 -14.35 68.78
C PRO A 168 -12.37 -13.08 68.83
N GLU A 169 -13.52 -13.20 68.17
CA GLU A 169 -14.60 -12.25 67.85
C GLU A 169 -15.29 -11.53 69.03
N LYS A 170 -15.95 -10.39 68.76
CA LYS A 170 -17.38 -10.16 69.09
C LYS A 170 -18.02 -8.95 68.36
N VAL A 171 -19.33 -8.79 68.56
CA VAL A 171 -20.33 -8.16 67.66
C VAL A 171 -21.04 -6.95 68.32
N GLU A 172 -21.86 -6.22 67.54
CA GLU A 172 -22.93 -5.25 67.93
C GLU A 172 -22.54 -3.79 68.24
N GLU A 173 -23.39 -2.75 68.06
CA GLU A 173 -24.47 -2.40 67.10
C GLU A 173 -24.90 -0.92 67.33
N LYS A 174 -25.64 -0.28 66.39
CA LYS A 174 -26.39 1.02 66.47
C LYS A 174 -25.51 2.30 66.45
N GLY A 175 -25.85 3.42 65.79
CA GLY A 175 -26.91 3.80 64.83
C GLY A 175 -26.32 4.74 63.74
N GLN A 176 -27.01 5.66 63.06
CA GLN A 176 -28.44 6.06 63.00
C GLN A 176 -28.69 6.84 61.67
N GLN A 177 -29.92 7.29 61.38
CA GLN A 177 -30.33 8.20 60.28
C GLN A 177 -31.18 9.37 60.86
N PRO A 178 -31.49 10.49 60.15
CA PRO A 178 -31.45 10.81 58.71
C PRO A 178 -30.52 12.02 58.37
N GLU A 179 -30.47 12.73 57.23
CA GLU A 179 -31.46 13.03 56.17
C GLU A 179 -30.82 13.57 54.86
N VAL A 180 -31.44 13.23 53.71
CA VAL A 180 -31.36 13.79 52.33
C VAL A 180 -30.28 14.83 51.96
N LYS A 181 -29.45 14.50 50.93
CA LYS A 181 -29.11 15.43 49.81
C LYS A 181 -28.48 14.76 48.58
N THR A 182 -28.72 15.39 47.44
CA THR A 182 -28.33 15.10 46.05
C THR A 182 -26.90 14.60 45.86
N GLN A 183 -26.71 13.51 45.11
CA GLN A 183 -25.38 13.10 44.62
C GLN A 183 -25.06 13.78 43.29
N GLU A 184 -24.13 14.72 43.30
CA GLU A 184 -23.32 15.06 42.13
C GLU A 184 -22.33 13.91 41.90
N SER A 185 -22.41 13.25 40.74
CA SER A 185 -21.46 12.19 40.40
C SER A 185 -20.11 12.80 40.00
N GLU A 186 -19.10 12.62 40.85
CA GLU A 186 -17.75 13.15 40.64
C GLU A 186 -17.17 12.77 39.26
N ILE A 187 -16.80 13.79 38.49
CA ILE A 187 -16.01 13.62 37.27
C ILE A 187 -14.59 13.19 37.68
N LYS A 188 -14.35 11.87 37.71
CA LYS A 188 -13.00 11.31 37.82
C LYS A 188 -12.20 11.69 36.57
N LYS A 189 -11.43 12.77 36.69
CA LYS A 189 -10.36 13.14 35.76
C LYS A 189 -9.41 11.96 35.61
N GLN A 190 -9.48 11.26 34.48
CA GLN A 190 -8.46 10.28 34.12
C GLN A 190 -7.11 10.99 33.92
N PRO A 191 -5.99 10.35 34.33
CA PRO A 191 -4.68 10.97 34.21
C PRO A 191 -4.26 11.15 32.74
N LYS A 192 -3.59 12.26 32.48
CA LYS A 192 -2.95 12.56 31.19
C LYS A 192 -1.66 11.74 31.03
N ASP A 193 -1.21 11.63 29.77
CA ASP A 193 0.07 11.05 29.35
C ASP A 193 0.27 9.55 29.62
N ALA A 194 -0.53 8.73 28.94
CA ALA A 194 -0.07 7.43 28.47
C ALA A 194 0.73 7.61 27.16
N THR A 195 1.95 8.15 27.24
CA THR A 195 2.88 8.22 26.10
C THR A 195 3.43 6.83 25.82
N THR A 196 2.61 5.98 25.21
CA THR A 196 3.08 4.75 24.57
C THR A 196 4.16 5.13 23.56
N SER A 197 5.35 4.57 23.74
CA SER A 197 6.49 4.81 22.87
C SER A 197 6.18 4.28 21.45
N GLU A 198 5.61 5.12 20.60
CA GLU A 198 5.24 4.72 19.24
C GLU A 198 6.45 4.19 18.47
N LYS A 199 6.30 2.96 17.98
CA LYS A 199 7.31 2.25 17.17
C LYS A 199 7.30 2.88 15.78
N VAL A 200 8.06 3.97 15.59
CA VAL A 200 8.06 4.75 14.33
C VAL A 200 8.58 3.91 13.16
N THR A 201 7.65 3.33 12.39
CA THR A 201 7.90 2.58 11.16
C THR A 201 7.96 3.50 9.93
N PRO A 202 8.62 3.09 8.83
CA PRO A 202 8.44 3.74 7.52
C PRO A 202 6.99 3.66 7.01
N VAL A 203 6.71 4.44 5.96
CA VAL A 203 5.49 4.29 5.15
C VAL A 203 5.46 2.91 4.50
N ALA A 204 4.32 2.22 4.58
CA ALA A 204 4.08 0.98 3.83
C ALA A 204 3.43 1.30 2.48
N VAL A 205 4.05 0.82 1.40
CA VAL A 205 3.60 1.02 0.02
C VAL A 205 3.07 -0.30 -0.54
N LEU A 206 1.86 -0.28 -1.11
CA LEU A 206 1.29 -1.43 -1.81
C LEU A 206 1.94 -1.59 -3.19
N ASN A 207 2.59 -2.73 -3.43
CA ASN A 207 2.96 -3.18 -4.77
C ASN A 207 1.77 -3.96 -5.37
N LEU A 208 1.31 -3.51 -6.54
CA LEU A 208 0.24 -4.14 -7.31
C LEU A 208 0.78 -5.34 -8.10
N ALA A 209 1.18 -6.37 -7.36
CA ALA A 209 2.16 -7.35 -7.80
C ALA A 209 1.66 -8.31 -8.88
N SER A 210 2.60 -8.75 -9.71
CA SER A 210 2.45 -9.92 -10.57
C SER A 210 2.40 -11.20 -9.71
N GLU A 211 1.36 -12.02 -9.92
CA GLU A 211 1.28 -13.38 -9.38
C GLU A 211 2.52 -14.23 -9.71
N ARG A 212 3.14 -14.04 -10.89
CA ARG A 212 4.02 -15.06 -11.51
C ARG A 212 5.48 -14.66 -11.68
N SER A 213 5.85 -13.41 -11.44
CA SER A 213 7.18 -12.92 -11.79
C SER A 213 7.62 -11.78 -10.88
N PRO A 214 8.78 -11.89 -10.19
CA PRO A 214 9.38 -10.79 -9.44
C PRO A 214 9.51 -9.50 -10.25
N GLY A 215 8.81 -8.44 -9.82
CA GLY A 215 8.82 -7.16 -10.52
C GLY A 215 8.12 -7.18 -11.89
N GLY A 216 7.20 -8.12 -12.11
CA GLY A 216 6.40 -8.20 -13.33
C GLY A 216 7.26 -8.30 -14.60
N GLY A 217 7.09 -7.35 -15.52
CA GLY A 217 7.82 -7.26 -16.78
C GLY A 217 8.98 -6.25 -16.80
N TRP A 218 9.47 -5.77 -15.65
CA TRP A 218 10.36 -4.59 -15.61
C TRP A 218 11.64 -4.75 -16.44
N GLN A 219 12.31 -5.90 -16.35
CA GLN A 219 13.50 -6.23 -17.15
C GLN A 219 13.24 -6.34 -18.67
N LYS A 220 11.96 -6.41 -19.07
CA LYS A 220 11.51 -6.48 -20.48
C LYS A 220 10.96 -5.14 -20.97
N GLY A 221 11.07 -4.08 -20.17
CA GLY A 221 10.56 -2.75 -20.50
C GLY A 221 9.03 -2.62 -20.44
N ALA A 222 8.36 -3.41 -19.59
CA ALA A 222 6.93 -3.24 -19.34
C ALA A 222 6.67 -1.99 -18.45
N LEU A 223 5.43 -1.51 -18.45
CA LEU A 223 5.05 -0.30 -17.72
C LEU A 223 3.69 -0.49 -17.04
N ALA A 224 3.70 -0.98 -15.81
CA ALA A 224 2.63 -0.83 -14.83
C ALA A 224 3.26 -0.40 -13.47
N GLN A 225 2.47 -0.42 -12.41
CA GLN A 225 2.90 0.13 -11.11
C GLN A 225 4.06 -0.66 -10.49
N GLU A 226 3.99 -2.00 -10.51
CA GLU A 226 5.07 -2.87 -10.02
C GLU A 226 6.39 -2.58 -10.74
N GLU A 227 6.38 -2.48 -12.08
CA GLU A 227 7.60 -2.16 -12.83
C GLU A 227 8.16 -0.78 -12.47
N CYS A 228 7.31 0.23 -12.27
CA CYS A 228 7.74 1.54 -11.78
C CYS A 228 8.40 1.48 -10.40
N LEU A 229 7.92 0.63 -9.48
CA LEU A 229 8.59 0.43 -8.19
C LEU A 229 9.98 -0.20 -8.39
N CYS A 230 10.11 -1.22 -9.25
CA CYS A 230 11.39 -1.86 -9.53
C CYS A 230 12.39 -0.97 -10.29
N TYR A 231 11.94 -0.10 -11.21
CA TYR A 231 12.82 0.88 -11.87
C TYR A 231 13.40 1.94 -10.91
N ARG A 232 12.76 2.14 -9.75
CA ARG A 232 13.07 3.23 -8.83
C ARG A 232 13.74 2.83 -7.52
N SER A 233 13.82 1.53 -7.21
CA SER A 233 14.18 1.08 -5.86
C SER A 233 14.88 -0.27 -5.82
N SER A 234 15.37 -0.63 -4.64
CA SER A 234 15.88 -1.98 -4.34
C SER A 234 14.82 -3.07 -4.28
N LEU A 235 13.52 -2.78 -4.45
CA LEU A 235 12.42 -3.73 -4.23
C LEU A 235 12.68 -5.11 -4.88
N TYR A 236 13.18 -5.12 -6.11
CA TYR A 236 13.46 -6.36 -6.85
C TYR A 236 14.41 -7.33 -6.11
N LEU A 237 15.36 -6.83 -5.31
CA LEU A 237 16.27 -7.66 -4.53
C LEU A 237 15.53 -8.49 -3.47
N SER A 238 14.46 -7.94 -2.91
CA SER A 238 13.61 -8.62 -1.92
C SER A 238 12.51 -9.50 -2.52
N LEU A 239 12.27 -9.45 -3.84
CA LEU A 239 11.24 -10.27 -4.51
C LEU A 239 11.81 -11.65 -4.87
N ASP A 240 12.14 -12.43 -3.85
CA ASP A 240 12.72 -13.76 -4.01
C ASP A 240 11.79 -14.70 -4.82
N ARG A 241 12.36 -15.36 -5.82
CA ARG A 241 11.67 -16.32 -6.71
C ARG A 241 11.01 -17.47 -5.95
N LYS A 242 11.47 -17.84 -4.75
CA LYS A 242 10.86 -18.90 -3.93
C LYS A 242 9.41 -18.61 -3.54
N PHE A 243 9.01 -17.34 -3.53
CA PHE A 243 7.64 -16.89 -3.25
C PHE A 243 6.74 -16.88 -4.49
N TYR A 244 7.22 -17.30 -5.67
CA TYR A 244 6.48 -17.23 -6.93
C TYR A 244 6.16 -18.63 -7.49
N PRO A 245 4.92 -18.89 -7.96
CA PRO A 245 3.79 -17.95 -8.00
C PRO A 245 3.30 -17.58 -6.59
N ILE A 246 2.96 -16.30 -6.38
CA ILE A 246 2.48 -15.80 -5.08
C ILE A 246 1.21 -16.58 -4.73
N PRO A 247 1.18 -17.31 -3.60
CA PRO A 247 0.01 -18.09 -3.25
C PRO A 247 -1.23 -17.22 -3.08
N THR A 248 -2.39 -17.81 -3.34
CA THR A 248 -3.70 -17.18 -3.09
C THR A 248 -3.77 -16.60 -1.68
N LEU A 249 -4.37 -15.41 -1.54
CA LEU A 249 -4.52 -14.69 -0.26
C LEU A 249 -3.21 -14.56 0.54
N SER A 250 -2.08 -14.39 -0.17
CA SER A 250 -0.76 -14.22 0.43
C SER A 250 -0.05 -12.97 -0.10
N ALA A 251 0.87 -12.43 0.70
CA ALA A 251 1.61 -11.20 0.45
C ALA A 251 3.10 -11.42 0.68
N ILE A 252 3.95 -10.82 -0.15
CA ILE A 252 5.38 -10.71 0.15
C ILE A 252 5.60 -9.37 0.86
N TYR A 253 6.11 -9.41 2.08
CA TYR A 253 6.44 -8.21 2.85
C TYR A 253 7.95 -7.94 2.81
N SER A 254 8.31 -6.75 2.33
CA SER A 254 9.67 -6.27 2.15
C SER A 254 9.89 -5.01 3.02
N PRO A 255 10.46 -5.13 4.23
CA PRO A 255 10.57 -4.02 5.18
C PRO A 255 11.56 -2.92 4.75
N ASN A 256 12.58 -3.30 3.97
CA ASN A 256 13.75 -2.46 3.69
C ASN A 256 13.87 -2.20 2.18
N VAL A 257 13.11 -1.23 1.67
CA VAL A 257 13.18 -0.81 0.27
C VAL A 257 13.75 0.60 0.18
N VAL A 258 14.92 0.74 -0.44
CA VAL A 258 15.58 2.04 -0.65
C VAL A 258 15.25 2.58 -2.04
N LEU A 259 14.87 3.86 -2.11
CA LEU A 259 14.58 4.56 -3.35
C LEU A 259 15.88 5.16 -3.89
N ILE A 260 16.19 4.84 -5.15
CA ILE A 260 17.45 5.24 -5.81
C ILE A 260 17.22 6.16 -7.02
N ARG A 261 15.95 6.46 -7.35
CA ARG A 261 15.59 7.21 -8.57
C ARG A 261 14.34 8.08 -8.40
N GLU A 262 14.36 9.23 -9.06
CA GLU A 262 13.21 10.13 -9.23
C GLU A 262 12.07 9.49 -10.03
N SER A 263 10.87 10.05 -9.94
CA SER A 263 9.71 9.58 -10.72
C SER A 263 9.88 9.82 -12.22
N MET A 264 9.12 9.07 -13.02
CA MET A 264 9.05 9.26 -14.48
C MET A 264 8.64 10.69 -14.85
N SER A 265 7.76 11.30 -14.05
CA SER A 265 7.33 12.70 -14.19
C SER A 265 8.43 13.73 -13.87
N ASN A 266 9.40 13.37 -13.02
CA ASN A 266 10.51 14.25 -12.62
C ASN A 266 11.83 13.91 -13.33
N GLY A 267 11.79 13.36 -14.55
CA GLY A 267 13.02 13.09 -15.33
C GLY A 267 13.69 11.74 -15.08
N HIS A 268 13.22 10.96 -14.09
CA HIS A 268 13.67 9.59 -13.81
C HIS A 268 15.19 9.42 -13.58
N LYS A 269 15.84 10.44 -13.03
CA LYS A 269 17.28 10.42 -12.76
C LYS A 269 17.60 9.60 -11.53
N LEU A 270 18.76 8.93 -11.54
CA LEU A 270 19.34 8.35 -10.33
C LEU A 270 19.65 9.45 -9.31
N LEU A 271 19.48 9.14 -8.02
CA LEU A 271 19.78 10.02 -6.89
C LEU A 271 21.29 10.08 -6.59
N ILE A 272 22.08 10.41 -7.61
CA ILE A 272 23.54 10.44 -7.58
C ILE A 272 24.02 11.53 -6.61
N GLY A 273 25.06 11.22 -5.84
CA GLY A 273 25.66 12.14 -4.85
C GLY A 273 25.01 12.09 -3.47
N VAL A 274 23.87 11.43 -3.32
CA VAL A 274 23.30 11.09 -2.02
C VAL A 274 23.99 9.83 -1.48
N GLN A 275 24.43 9.85 -0.22
CA GLN A 275 25.00 8.66 0.44
C GLN A 275 23.91 7.59 0.62
N SER A 276 24.24 6.30 0.48
CA SER A 276 23.24 5.22 0.55
C SER A 276 22.41 5.24 1.83
N HIS A 277 22.98 5.69 2.95
CA HIS A 277 22.27 5.82 4.23
C HIS A 277 21.36 7.05 4.32
N ASP A 278 21.49 8.06 3.45
CA ASP A 278 20.60 9.23 3.40
C ASP A 278 19.55 9.14 2.27
N LEU A 279 19.51 8.02 1.54
CA LEU A 279 18.44 7.75 0.58
C LEU A 279 17.09 7.49 1.28
N PRO A 280 15.95 7.86 0.65
CA PRO A 280 14.62 7.58 1.21
C PRO A 280 14.35 6.07 1.32
N ALA A 281 13.70 5.66 2.41
CA ALA A 281 13.39 4.28 2.69
C ALA A 281 11.91 4.06 2.99
N VAL A 282 11.34 2.99 2.44
CA VAL A 282 9.96 2.56 2.64
C VAL A 282 9.91 1.06 2.92
N SER A 283 8.75 0.57 3.38
CA SER A 283 8.42 -0.86 3.33
C SER A 283 7.41 -1.11 2.22
N VAL A 284 7.41 -2.30 1.64
CA VAL A 284 6.52 -2.68 0.54
C VAL A 284 5.75 -3.96 0.88
N ILE A 285 4.45 -3.94 0.61
CA ILE A 285 3.55 -5.10 0.72
C ILE A 285 3.15 -5.48 -0.71
N SER A 286 3.58 -6.64 -1.19
CA SER A 286 3.31 -7.10 -2.56
C SER A 286 2.17 -8.11 -2.59
N VAL A 287 1.05 -7.76 -3.21
CA VAL A 287 -0.16 -8.60 -3.30
C VAL A 287 -0.66 -8.67 -4.73
N ALA A 288 -0.86 -9.90 -5.22
CA ALA A 288 -1.47 -10.16 -6.52
C ALA A 288 -3.00 -10.07 -6.43
N ALA A 289 -3.61 -9.26 -7.30
CA ALA A 289 -5.07 -9.21 -7.44
C ALA A 289 -5.59 -10.34 -8.35
N LEU A 290 -6.91 -10.60 -8.30
CA LEU A 290 -7.57 -11.48 -9.28
C LEU A 290 -7.28 -11.00 -10.70
N ARG A 291 -7.00 -11.93 -11.61
CA ARG A 291 -6.69 -11.60 -13.01
C ARG A 291 -7.88 -11.88 -13.91
N LEU A 292 -8.40 -10.83 -14.55
CA LEU A 292 -9.53 -10.85 -15.48
C LEU A 292 -10.76 -11.60 -14.90
N PRO A 293 -11.26 -11.20 -13.71
CA PRO A 293 -12.47 -11.79 -13.15
C PRO A 293 -13.69 -11.43 -14.01
N ASP A 294 -14.71 -12.29 -13.98
CA ASP A 294 -16.01 -11.97 -14.59
C ASP A 294 -16.58 -10.69 -13.96
N LEU A 295 -17.21 -9.85 -14.80
CA LEU A 295 -17.81 -8.57 -14.43
C LEU A 295 -19.34 -8.61 -14.67
N SER A 296 -20.06 -7.62 -14.14
CA SER A 296 -21.45 -7.35 -14.51
C SER A 296 -21.60 -7.01 -16.00
N ASP A 297 -22.82 -7.11 -16.54
CA ASP A 297 -23.13 -6.76 -17.94
C ASP A 297 -22.70 -5.33 -18.32
N ASP A 298 -22.70 -4.40 -17.35
CA ASP A 298 -22.28 -3.01 -17.53
C ASP A 298 -20.77 -2.76 -17.22
N GLY A 299 -20.05 -3.81 -16.78
CA GLY A 299 -18.63 -3.80 -16.43
C GLY A 299 -18.27 -3.05 -15.14
N LYS A 300 -19.25 -2.60 -14.34
CA LYS A 300 -19.00 -1.70 -13.19
C LYS A 300 -18.77 -2.43 -11.86
N THR A 301 -19.20 -3.68 -11.73
CA THR A 301 -19.02 -4.51 -10.53
C THR A 301 -18.46 -5.89 -10.90
N PHE A 302 -18.03 -6.65 -9.90
CA PHE A 302 -17.72 -8.07 -10.11
C PHE A 302 -19.00 -8.82 -10.54
N GLY A 303 -18.88 -9.73 -11.50
CA GLY A 303 -19.99 -10.53 -12.04
C GLY A 303 -20.43 -11.68 -11.13
N ASN A 304 -19.60 -12.04 -10.14
CA ASN A 304 -19.96 -13.00 -9.10
C ASN A 304 -19.52 -12.53 -7.69
N PRO A 305 -20.26 -12.86 -6.61
CA PRO A 305 -19.91 -12.46 -5.25
C PRO A 305 -18.58 -13.05 -4.74
N GLY A 306 -18.14 -14.19 -5.29
CA GLY A 306 -16.89 -14.85 -4.90
C GLY A 306 -15.65 -14.02 -5.21
N ALA A 307 -15.59 -13.44 -6.41
CA ALA A 307 -14.52 -12.54 -6.84
C ALA A 307 -14.47 -11.28 -5.96
N ARG A 308 -15.63 -10.69 -5.64
CA ARG A 308 -15.73 -9.54 -4.73
C ARG A 308 -15.27 -9.88 -3.32
N CYS A 309 -15.70 -11.03 -2.79
CA CYS A 309 -15.28 -11.53 -1.48
C CYS A 309 -13.76 -11.77 -1.41
N HIS A 310 -13.18 -12.39 -2.44
CA HIS A 310 -11.73 -12.58 -2.55
C HIS A 310 -10.98 -11.25 -2.59
N THR A 311 -11.46 -10.26 -3.35
CA THR A 311 -10.89 -8.90 -3.35
C THR A 311 -10.92 -8.27 -1.95
N LYS A 312 -12.04 -8.39 -1.21
CA LYS A 312 -12.09 -7.95 0.20
C LYS A 312 -11.11 -8.72 1.09
N LYS A 313 -10.90 -10.03 0.90
CA LYS A 313 -9.87 -10.80 1.62
C LYS A 313 -8.46 -10.26 1.33
N ASN A 314 -8.09 -10.01 0.07
CA ASN A 314 -6.79 -9.40 -0.26
C ASN A 314 -6.61 -8.02 0.40
N ILE A 315 -7.68 -7.21 0.51
CA ILE A 315 -7.60 -5.92 1.21
C ILE A 315 -7.37 -6.11 2.71
N ARG A 316 -8.07 -7.05 3.36
CA ARG A 316 -7.82 -7.39 4.77
C ARG A 316 -6.38 -7.85 5.00
N LEU A 317 -5.82 -8.67 4.10
CA LEU A 317 -4.43 -9.09 4.17
C LEU A 317 -3.47 -7.89 4.16
N ILE A 318 -3.63 -6.97 3.20
CA ILE A 318 -2.80 -5.77 3.09
C ILE A 318 -2.82 -4.97 4.39
N LEU A 319 -4.00 -4.75 4.96
CA LEU A 319 -4.15 -4.00 6.22
C LEU A 319 -3.62 -4.77 7.44
N ARG A 320 -3.85 -6.09 7.52
CA ARG A 320 -3.30 -6.95 8.60
C ARG A 320 -1.78 -6.95 8.61
N VAL A 321 -1.15 -7.16 7.45
CA VAL A 321 0.32 -7.13 7.30
C VAL A 321 0.85 -5.75 7.71
N ALA A 322 0.25 -4.67 7.21
CA ALA A 322 0.64 -3.32 7.59
C ALA A 322 0.54 -3.10 9.11
N ALA A 323 -0.60 -3.45 9.71
CA ALA A 323 -0.85 -3.23 11.13
C ALA A 323 0.10 -4.02 12.04
N ARG A 324 0.33 -5.31 11.75
CA ARG A 324 1.22 -6.22 12.50
C ARG A 324 2.68 -5.81 12.46
N HIS A 325 3.16 -5.37 11.30
CA HIS A 325 4.52 -4.82 11.16
C HIS A 325 4.66 -3.38 11.69
N GLY A 326 3.59 -2.83 12.29
CA GLY A 326 3.59 -1.56 13.01
C GLY A 326 3.28 -0.34 12.16
N HIS A 327 3.02 -0.50 10.85
CA HIS A 327 2.76 0.62 9.96
C HIS A 327 1.46 1.36 10.28
N ARG A 328 1.55 2.69 10.32
CA ARG A 328 0.42 3.61 10.54
C ARG A 328 0.22 4.60 9.38
N LYS A 329 1.20 4.70 8.48
CA LYS A 329 1.16 5.51 7.24
C LYS A 329 1.15 4.59 6.03
N LEU A 330 0.09 4.61 5.23
CA LEU A 330 -0.10 3.72 4.09
C LEU A 330 -0.16 4.49 2.76
N VAL A 331 0.50 3.94 1.73
CA VAL A 331 0.23 4.26 0.32
C VAL A 331 -0.37 3.03 -0.35
N LEU A 332 -1.66 3.10 -0.64
CA LEU A 332 -2.45 2.11 -1.35
C LEU A 332 -2.62 2.53 -2.83
N GLY A 333 -3.28 1.69 -3.62
CA GLY A 333 -3.48 1.93 -5.06
C GLY A 333 -4.65 1.15 -5.63
N ALA A 334 -4.85 1.27 -6.95
CA ALA A 334 -5.99 0.67 -7.64
C ALA A 334 -5.79 -0.83 -7.92
N LEU A 335 -5.95 -1.64 -6.87
CA LEU A 335 -5.68 -3.09 -6.85
C LEU A 335 -6.38 -3.83 -8.00
N GLY A 336 -5.59 -4.41 -8.90
CA GLY A 336 -6.08 -5.16 -10.07
C GLY A 336 -6.76 -4.35 -11.18
N CYS A 337 -6.91 -3.03 -11.02
CA CYS A 337 -7.69 -2.16 -11.91
C CYS A 337 -6.97 -1.76 -13.21
N GLY A 338 -5.79 -2.34 -13.47
CA GLY A 338 -5.00 -2.15 -14.69
C GLY A 338 -5.13 -3.33 -15.65
N VAL A 339 -4.01 -3.95 -15.99
CA VAL A 339 -3.91 -5.13 -16.89
C VAL A 339 -4.75 -6.32 -16.40
N PHE A 340 -5.06 -6.39 -15.10
CA PHE A 340 -5.86 -7.45 -14.50
C PHE A 340 -7.38 -7.19 -14.55
N GLY A 341 -7.84 -6.05 -15.08
CA GLY A 341 -9.24 -5.83 -15.45
C GLY A 341 -10.27 -5.85 -14.30
N ASN A 342 -9.88 -5.54 -13.07
CA ASN A 342 -10.83 -5.45 -11.95
C ASN A 342 -11.66 -4.14 -12.06
N PRO A 343 -12.93 -4.15 -11.64
CA PRO A 343 -13.86 -3.01 -11.78
C PRO A 343 -13.46 -1.88 -10.80
N PRO A 344 -12.96 -0.71 -11.27
CA PRO A 344 -12.27 0.22 -10.39
C PRO A 344 -13.14 0.78 -9.25
N ARG A 345 -14.41 1.10 -9.54
CA ARG A 345 -15.33 1.65 -8.55
C ARG A 345 -15.71 0.62 -7.47
N ASP A 346 -15.92 -0.64 -7.86
CA ASP A 346 -16.28 -1.69 -6.91
C ASP A 346 -15.08 -2.18 -6.10
N VAL A 347 -13.85 -2.15 -6.64
CA VAL A 347 -12.63 -2.30 -5.84
C VAL A 347 -12.49 -1.16 -4.81
N ALA A 348 -12.74 0.09 -5.20
CA ALA A 348 -12.73 1.21 -4.25
C ALA A 348 -13.81 1.06 -3.16
N ASN A 349 -15.01 0.58 -3.51
CA ASN A 349 -16.05 0.23 -2.53
C ASN A 349 -15.61 -0.93 -1.62
N CYS A 350 -14.92 -1.95 -2.14
CA CYS A 350 -14.37 -3.03 -1.33
C CYS A 350 -13.37 -2.50 -0.29
N PHE A 351 -12.51 -1.53 -0.65
CA PHE A 351 -11.62 -0.86 0.31
C PHE A 351 -12.42 -0.13 1.39
N LEU A 352 -13.40 0.69 0.99
CA LEU A 352 -14.22 1.47 1.93
C LEU A 352 -15.02 0.57 2.90
N GLU A 353 -15.57 -0.54 2.40
CA GLU A 353 -16.24 -1.53 3.24
C GLU A 353 -15.29 -2.20 4.22
N VAL A 354 -14.10 -2.63 3.78
CA VAL A 354 -13.14 -3.29 4.68
C VAL A 354 -12.64 -2.31 5.75
N PHE A 355 -12.35 -1.06 5.43
CA PHE A 355 -11.97 -0.07 6.45
C PHE A 355 -13.04 0.12 7.54
N ARG A 356 -14.33 0.02 7.17
CA ARG A 356 -15.47 0.13 8.09
C ARG A 356 -15.75 -1.15 8.88
N GLU A 357 -15.03 -2.24 8.65
CA GLU A 357 -15.13 -3.44 9.48
C GLU A 357 -14.47 -3.18 10.84
N ALA A 358 -15.09 -3.67 11.91
CA ALA A 358 -14.68 -3.37 13.30
C ALA A 358 -13.20 -3.66 13.59
N GLU A 359 -12.60 -4.62 12.87
CA GLU A 359 -11.17 -4.95 12.94
C GLU A 359 -10.25 -3.76 12.62
N PHE A 360 -10.62 -2.91 11.66
CA PHE A 360 -9.78 -1.80 11.18
C PHE A 360 -10.22 -0.43 11.69
N GLN A 361 -11.22 -0.41 12.57
CA GLN A 361 -11.70 0.77 13.29
C GLN A 361 -10.95 0.98 14.61
N GLY A 362 -11.15 2.14 15.25
CA GLY A 362 -10.54 2.46 16.55
C GLY A 362 -9.19 3.18 16.48
N GLY A 363 -8.79 3.72 15.32
CA GLY A 363 -7.60 4.57 15.22
C GLY A 363 -6.30 3.82 14.91
N TRP A 364 -6.32 2.89 13.94
CA TRP A 364 -5.12 2.17 13.48
C TRP A 364 -4.17 3.01 12.62
N TRP A 365 -4.60 4.14 12.08
CA TRP A 365 -3.92 4.81 10.97
C TRP A 365 -3.67 6.29 11.24
N GLU A 366 -2.45 6.76 11.00
CA GLU A 366 -2.12 8.20 11.00
C GLU A 366 -2.51 8.86 9.67
N LYS A 367 -2.22 8.17 8.56
CA LYS A 367 -2.36 8.66 7.18
C LYS A 367 -2.62 7.52 6.21
N ILE A 368 -3.63 7.66 5.36
CA ILE A 368 -3.86 6.77 4.22
C ILE A 368 -3.95 7.59 2.94
N VAL A 369 -3.11 7.25 1.97
CA VAL A 369 -3.13 7.80 0.62
C VAL A 369 -3.39 6.67 -0.37
N PHE A 370 -4.32 6.88 -1.30
CA PHE A 370 -4.41 6.08 -2.52
C PHE A 370 -3.69 6.82 -3.65
N ALA A 371 -2.50 6.34 -4.01
CA ALA A 371 -1.74 6.83 -5.15
C ALA A 371 -2.23 6.10 -6.41
N VAL A 372 -3.10 6.76 -7.17
CA VAL A 372 -3.77 6.19 -8.35
C VAL A 372 -3.52 7.11 -9.52
N LEU A 373 -2.54 6.75 -10.36
CA LEU A 373 -2.33 7.41 -11.65
C LEU A 373 -3.54 7.23 -12.56
N ASP A 374 -3.97 8.32 -13.18
CA ASP A 374 -5.08 8.27 -14.13
C ASP A 374 -4.67 7.54 -15.43
N ASN A 375 -5.51 6.58 -15.84
CA ASN A 375 -5.36 5.84 -17.09
C ASN A 375 -6.11 6.51 -18.26
N VAL A 376 -6.88 7.56 -17.99
CA VAL A 376 -7.61 8.36 -18.98
C VAL A 376 -7.04 9.79 -19.02
N ASN A 377 -7.12 10.44 -20.18
CA ASN A 377 -6.60 11.79 -20.41
C ASN A 377 -7.67 12.66 -21.09
N GLY A 378 -7.58 13.98 -20.93
CA GLY A 378 -8.55 14.91 -21.51
C GLY A 378 -9.85 14.99 -20.69
N PRO A 379 -11.02 15.19 -21.33
CA PRO A 379 -12.26 15.50 -20.62
C PRO A 379 -12.83 14.33 -19.78
N ASP A 380 -12.44 13.09 -20.07
CA ASP A 380 -12.81 11.91 -19.28
C ASP A 380 -11.82 11.57 -18.15
N GLY A 381 -10.78 12.39 -17.94
CA GLY A 381 -9.80 12.24 -16.87
C GLY A 381 -10.06 13.17 -15.67
N GLY A 382 -9.28 13.01 -14.61
CA GLY A 382 -9.39 13.82 -13.39
C GLY A 382 -10.40 13.26 -12.38
N LYS A 383 -10.74 14.09 -11.38
CA LYS A 383 -11.54 13.70 -10.20
C LYS A 383 -12.95 13.23 -10.57
N ASP A 384 -13.58 13.93 -11.50
CA ASP A 384 -14.91 13.64 -12.02
C ASP A 384 -14.86 12.72 -13.26
N GLY A 385 -13.64 12.29 -13.64
CA GLY A 385 -13.37 11.45 -14.78
C GLY A 385 -13.79 9.99 -14.61
N LYS A 386 -13.75 9.25 -15.71
CA LYS A 386 -14.10 7.82 -15.80
C LYS A 386 -12.91 6.91 -15.51
N GLY A 387 -11.69 7.43 -15.56
CA GLY A 387 -10.47 6.69 -15.27
C GLY A 387 -10.34 6.25 -13.81
N ASN A 388 -9.33 5.40 -13.54
CA ASN A 388 -9.11 4.80 -12.23
C ASN A 388 -8.97 5.85 -11.12
N PHE A 389 -8.28 6.97 -11.41
CA PHE A 389 -8.13 8.07 -10.47
C PHE A 389 -9.49 8.65 -10.06
N GLY A 390 -10.35 9.01 -11.03
CA GLY A 390 -11.68 9.56 -10.76
C GLY A 390 -12.58 8.60 -10.00
N GLN A 391 -12.62 7.32 -10.40
CA GLN A 391 -13.42 6.29 -9.70
C GLN A 391 -12.99 6.10 -8.25
N PHE A 392 -11.68 6.05 -7.97
CA PHE A 392 -11.18 5.96 -6.60
C PHE A 392 -11.42 7.27 -5.82
N TYR A 393 -11.22 8.42 -6.46
CA TYR A 393 -11.40 9.74 -5.85
C TYR A 393 -12.83 9.92 -5.35
N GLN A 394 -13.83 9.63 -6.18
CA GLN A 394 -15.26 9.79 -5.85
C GLN A 394 -15.75 8.87 -4.73
N VAL A 395 -15.11 7.71 -4.53
CA VAL A 395 -15.52 6.76 -3.48
C VAL A 395 -14.76 6.99 -2.18
N LEU A 396 -13.45 7.20 -2.25
CA LEU A 396 -12.55 7.14 -1.09
C LEU A 396 -12.05 8.49 -0.58
N ASN A 397 -11.95 9.53 -1.43
CA ASN A 397 -11.35 10.79 -1.00
C ASN A 397 -12.24 11.52 0.01
N GLY A 398 -11.70 11.82 1.19
CA GLY A 398 -12.43 12.49 2.28
C GLY A 398 -13.20 11.54 3.20
N GLN A 399 -13.17 10.22 2.96
CA GLN A 399 -13.72 9.24 3.88
C GLN A 399 -12.87 9.20 5.16
N VAL A 400 -13.54 9.19 6.31
CA VAL A 400 -12.93 8.95 7.63
C VAL A 400 -12.89 7.44 7.88
N VAL A 401 -11.75 6.94 8.38
CA VAL A 401 -11.51 5.52 8.69
C VAL A 401 -10.71 5.32 9.97
#